data_AF-A0A535KIS0-F1
#
_entry.id   AF-A0A535KIS0-F1
#
_cell.length_a   1.000
_cell.length_b   1.000
_cell.length_c   1.000
_cell.angle_alpha   90.00
_cell.angle_beta   90.00
_cell.angle_gamma   90.00
#
_symmetry.space_group_name_H-M   'P 1'
#
loop_
_entity.id
_entity.type
_entity.pdbx_description
1 polymer ?
#
loop_
_entity_poly.entity_id
_entity_poly.type
_entity_poly.pdbx_seq_one_letter_code
_entity_poly.pdbx_strand_id
1 'polypeptide(L)'
;MQQHNPKLRTLFTQRGLIQGTVTVSAANTLVTGELDTTLSPQASTLVQPLQQNVNREYSWQNGRFVQVTYPSLYPVASRGEAESLQQQANSGQSVPWSDPMTTAEQMAKDIFKWPATSPQDKVLNNDGTTAQIQLVRQNPQMQVTVTLKQLVQQNKTGLWFVTAAQTGDITLTQPQPSSVVTSPTNIKVTGALTDGQTTATLFDHTLTSLSLLNNPALNADTNGTYTGMLFYTNSVQNQPGLLLVQSVPPGGSNKTGQLLLTQVILG
;
A
#
# COMPACT_ATOMS: atom_id res chain seq x y z
N MET A 1 -25.41 -36.03 -30.85
CA MET A 1 -24.63 -35.10 -30.00
C MET A 1 -25.25 -33.72 -30.13
N GLN A 2 -25.97 -33.23 -29.12
CA GLN A 2 -26.54 -31.87 -29.15
C GLN A 2 -25.39 -30.86 -28.99
N GLN A 3 -25.15 -30.04 -30.02
CA GLN A 3 -24.23 -28.91 -29.95
C GLN A 3 -24.78 -27.89 -28.96
N HIS A 4 -24.20 -27.85 -27.76
CA HIS A 4 -24.38 -26.72 -26.86
C HIS A 4 -23.69 -25.51 -27.48
N ASN A 5 -24.47 -24.57 -28.02
CA ASN A 5 -23.99 -23.25 -28.40
C ASN A 5 -24.04 -22.36 -27.15
N PRO A 6 -22.91 -22.11 -26.46
CA PRO A 6 -22.92 -21.28 -25.27
C PRO A 6 -23.33 -19.85 -25.65
N LYS A 7 -24.38 -19.33 -25.00
CA LYS A 7 -24.72 -17.91 -25.10
C LYS A 7 -23.75 -17.12 -24.23
N LEU A 8 -22.84 -16.39 -24.87
CA LEU A 8 -21.93 -15.49 -24.17
C LEU A 8 -22.71 -14.30 -23.61
N ARG A 9 -22.49 -13.99 -22.33
CA ARG A 9 -23.04 -12.81 -21.65
C ARG A 9 -21.89 -11.89 -21.30
N THR A 10 -22.00 -10.60 -21.63
CA THR A 10 -21.05 -9.59 -21.17
C THR A 10 -21.17 -9.44 -19.65
N LEU A 11 -20.09 -9.71 -18.93
CA LEU A 11 -20.03 -9.63 -17.47
C LEU A 11 -19.31 -8.39 -16.95
N PHE A 12 -18.47 -7.77 -17.79
CA PHE A 12 -17.69 -6.59 -17.45
C PHE A 12 -17.44 -5.76 -18.70
N THR A 13 -17.38 -4.44 -18.54
CA THR A 13 -16.97 -3.51 -19.60
C THR A 13 -16.29 -2.32 -18.95
N GLN A 14 -15.04 -2.09 -19.33
CA GLN A 14 -14.30 -0.88 -19.02
C GLN A 14 -13.92 -0.22 -20.35
N ARG A 15 -14.06 1.10 -20.45
CA ARG A 15 -13.75 1.87 -21.66
C ARG A 15 -12.86 3.06 -21.28
N GLY A 16 -12.15 3.59 -22.28
CA GLY A 16 -11.34 4.80 -22.11
C GLY A 16 -9.98 4.58 -21.47
N LEU A 17 -9.52 3.33 -21.32
CA LEU A 17 -8.18 3.03 -20.81
C LEU A 17 -7.12 3.47 -21.83
N ILE A 18 -6.35 4.51 -21.48
CA ILE A 18 -5.27 5.03 -22.33
C ILE A 18 -4.16 3.98 -22.41
N GLN A 19 -3.84 3.51 -23.62
CA GLN A 19 -2.95 2.35 -23.82
C GLN A 19 -3.36 1.14 -22.97
N GLY A 20 -4.68 0.94 -22.84
CA GLY A 20 -5.25 0.01 -21.90
C GLY A 20 -4.85 -1.45 -22.12
N THR A 21 -4.62 -2.16 -21.02
CA THR A 21 -4.40 -3.61 -21.01
C THR A 21 -5.45 -4.29 -20.14
N VAL A 22 -5.69 -5.57 -20.42
CA VAL A 22 -6.53 -6.43 -19.60
C VAL A 22 -5.92 -7.82 -19.53
N THR A 23 -5.78 -8.35 -18.32
CA THR A 23 -5.24 -9.68 -18.08
C THR A 23 -6.06 -10.39 -17.00
N VAL A 24 -6.02 -11.72 -17.02
CA VAL A 24 -6.45 -12.53 -15.88
C VAL A 24 -5.20 -12.90 -15.11
N SER A 25 -5.17 -12.53 -13.84
CA SER A 25 -4.02 -12.74 -12.96
C SER A 25 -3.87 -14.19 -12.52
N ALA A 26 -2.73 -14.53 -11.91
CA ALA A 26 -2.52 -15.85 -11.33
C ALA A 26 -3.49 -16.17 -10.18
N ALA A 27 -4.09 -15.14 -9.57
CA ALA A 27 -5.12 -15.28 -8.54
C ALA A 27 -6.55 -15.36 -9.10
N ASN A 28 -6.72 -15.55 -10.42
CA ASN A 28 -8.01 -15.57 -11.10
C ASN A 28 -8.83 -14.28 -10.92
N THR A 29 -8.14 -13.14 -10.81
CA THR A 29 -8.77 -11.81 -10.79
C THR A 29 -8.56 -11.12 -12.13
N LEU A 30 -9.47 -10.22 -12.50
CA LEU A 30 -9.31 -9.37 -13.68
C LEU A 30 -8.41 -8.20 -13.30
N VAL A 31 -7.33 -7.97 -14.04
CA VAL A 31 -6.46 -6.81 -13.86
C VAL A 31 -6.56 -5.94 -15.11
N THR A 32 -6.83 -4.65 -14.93
CA THR A 32 -6.79 -3.66 -16.01
C THR A 32 -5.64 -2.71 -15.76
N GLY A 33 -4.86 -2.39 -16.79
CA GLY A 33 -3.85 -1.33 -16.75
C GLY A 33 -4.24 -0.18 -17.69
N GLU A 34 -3.84 1.04 -17.33
CA GLU A 34 -3.83 2.18 -18.24
C GLU A 34 -2.63 3.08 -17.93
N LEU A 35 -2.14 3.79 -18.93
CA LEU A 35 -1.05 4.76 -18.76
C LEU A 35 -1.50 5.90 -17.85
N ASP A 36 -0.72 6.20 -16.81
CA ASP A 36 -0.93 7.41 -16.01
C ASP A 36 -0.42 8.64 -16.78
N THR A 37 -1.34 9.37 -17.39
CA THR A 37 -1.04 10.61 -18.12
C THR A 37 -0.79 11.82 -17.21
N THR A 38 -0.92 11.66 -15.90
CA THR A 38 -0.77 12.72 -14.91
C THR A 38 0.65 12.79 -14.33
N LEU A 39 1.46 11.75 -14.57
CA LEU A 39 2.88 11.75 -14.25
C LEU A 39 3.63 12.77 -15.12
N SER A 40 4.38 13.68 -14.47
CA SER A 40 5.28 14.57 -15.21
C SER A 40 6.41 13.78 -15.87
N PRO A 41 7.05 14.28 -16.94
CA PRO A 41 8.20 13.62 -17.56
C PRO A 41 9.37 13.37 -16.59
N GLN A 42 9.51 14.22 -15.57
CA GLN A 42 10.52 14.04 -14.53
C GLN A 42 10.09 13.00 -13.49
N ALA A 43 8.80 12.91 -13.17
CA ALA A 43 8.30 11.86 -12.27
C ALA A 43 8.35 10.49 -12.95
N SER A 44 8.03 10.41 -14.24
CA SER A 44 8.00 9.16 -15.01
C SER A 44 9.38 8.49 -15.15
N THR A 45 10.47 9.25 -15.03
CA THR A 45 11.85 8.73 -15.00
C THR A 45 12.31 8.28 -13.62
N LEU A 46 11.64 8.74 -12.55
CA LEU A 46 11.97 8.41 -11.17
C LEU A 46 11.16 7.22 -10.64
N VAL A 47 9.98 6.97 -11.19
CA VAL A 47 9.18 5.77 -10.89
C VAL A 47 9.74 4.55 -11.60
N GLN A 48 9.49 3.37 -11.04
CA GLN A 48 9.84 2.14 -11.76
C GLN A 48 9.04 2.06 -13.06
N PRO A 49 9.58 1.49 -14.16
CA PRO A 49 8.84 1.38 -15.42
C PRO A 49 7.45 0.74 -15.28
N LEU A 50 7.29 -0.14 -14.30
CA LEU A 50 6.03 -0.81 -13.99
C LEU A 50 4.97 0.12 -13.36
N GLN A 51 5.40 1.19 -12.69
CA GLN A 51 4.55 2.19 -12.02
C GLN A 51 4.14 3.35 -12.95
N GLN A 52 4.43 3.27 -14.25
CA GLN A 52 3.91 4.23 -15.23
C GLN A 52 2.42 3.98 -15.55
N ASN A 53 1.91 2.79 -15.20
CA ASN A 53 0.53 2.39 -15.44
C ASN A 53 -0.24 2.27 -14.14
N VAL A 54 -1.47 2.76 -14.14
CA VAL A 54 -2.42 2.54 -13.06
C VAL A 54 -3.10 1.19 -13.25
N ASN A 55 -2.69 0.23 -12.42
CA ASN A 55 -3.24 -1.12 -12.43
C ASN A 55 -4.38 -1.25 -11.41
N ARG A 56 -5.54 -1.73 -11.85
CA ARG A 56 -6.72 -1.98 -11.00
C ARG A 56 -7.08 -3.45 -11.02
N GLU A 57 -7.37 -3.99 -9.85
CA GLU A 57 -7.74 -5.39 -9.67
C GLU A 57 -9.24 -5.52 -9.39
N TYR A 58 -9.89 -6.47 -10.05
CA TYR A 58 -11.30 -6.79 -9.86
C TYR A 58 -11.47 -8.27 -9.58
N SER A 59 -12.15 -8.58 -8.48
CA SER A 59 -12.51 -9.95 -8.13
C SER A 59 -13.98 -10.23 -8.48
N TRP A 60 -14.28 -11.47 -8.83
CA TRP A 60 -15.65 -11.91 -9.05
C TRP A 60 -16.37 -12.10 -7.72
N GLN A 61 -17.38 -11.29 -7.44
CA GLN A 61 -18.16 -11.35 -6.21
C GLN A 61 -19.65 -11.16 -6.53
N ASN A 62 -20.51 -12.04 -6.00
CA ASN A 62 -21.96 -11.91 -6.10
C ASN A 62 -22.46 -11.67 -7.55
N GLY A 63 -21.86 -12.36 -8.53
CA GLY A 63 -22.28 -12.29 -9.93
C GLY A 63 -21.79 -11.08 -10.73
N ARG A 64 -20.83 -10.31 -10.19
CA ARG A 64 -20.20 -9.17 -10.88
C ARG A 64 -18.72 -9.02 -10.50
N PHE A 65 -17.99 -8.27 -11.30
CA PHE A 65 -16.65 -7.83 -10.93
C PHE A 65 -16.72 -6.61 -10.00
N VAL A 66 -16.03 -6.69 -8.86
CA VAL A 66 -15.91 -5.62 -7.88
C VAL A 66 -14.43 -5.30 -7.72
N GLN A 67 -14.10 -4.02 -7.74
CA GLN A 67 -12.72 -3.59 -7.53
C GLN A 67 -12.27 -3.94 -6.11
N VAL A 68 -11.06 -4.46 -6.00
CA VAL A 68 -10.43 -4.84 -4.74
C VAL A 68 -9.01 -4.28 -4.66
N THR A 69 -8.49 -4.14 -3.45
CA THR A 69 -7.07 -3.84 -3.24
C THR A 69 -6.24 -5.10 -3.35
N TYR A 70 -5.05 -4.95 -3.93
CA TYR A 70 -3.99 -5.96 -3.79
C TYR A 70 -3.36 -5.83 -2.40
N PRO A 71 -3.06 -6.94 -1.69
CA PRO A 71 -2.57 -6.89 -0.30
C PRO A 71 -1.14 -6.34 -0.12
N SER A 72 -0.44 -5.94 -1.19
CA SER A 72 0.90 -5.38 -1.08
C SER A 72 0.84 -3.88 -0.77
N LEU A 73 1.62 -3.45 0.22
CA LEU A 73 1.89 -2.06 0.57
C LEU A 73 3.21 -1.57 -0.04
N TYR A 74 4.16 -2.47 -0.33
CA TYR A 74 5.49 -2.15 -0.85
C TYR A 74 6.14 -3.43 -1.42
N PRO A 75 6.94 -3.39 -2.52
CA PRO A 75 7.40 -2.22 -3.29
C PRO A 75 6.39 -1.65 -4.28
N VAL A 76 5.26 -2.33 -4.48
CA VAL A 76 4.21 -1.95 -5.44
C VAL A 76 2.84 -2.15 -4.82
N ALA A 77 1.86 -1.35 -5.25
CA ALA A 77 0.50 -1.34 -4.69
C ALA A 77 -0.51 -2.20 -5.48
N SER A 78 -0.10 -2.78 -6.62
CA SER A 78 -1.00 -3.54 -7.49
C SER A 78 -0.48 -4.94 -7.84
N ARG A 79 -1.42 -5.83 -8.16
CA ARG A 79 -1.10 -7.19 -8.62
C ARG A 79 -0.36 -7.19 -9.95
N GLY A 80 -0.78 -6.36 -10.90
CA GLY A 80 -0.18 -6.31 -12.24
C GLY A 80 1.32 -5.99 -12.17
N GLU A 81 1.69 -5.03 -11.31
CA GLU A 81 3.09 -4.69 -11.07
C GLU A 81 3.84 -5.81 -10.35
N ALA A 82 3.23 -6.42 -9.32
CA ALA A 82 3.85 -7.48 -8.54
C ALA A 82 4.14 -8.73 -9.40
N GLU A 83 3.20 -9.14 -10.25
CA GLU A 83 3.40 -10.25 -11.18
C GLU A 83 4.46 -9.91 -12.23
N SER A 84 4.50 -8.67 -12.72
CA SER A 84 5.55 -8.21 -13.64
C SER A 84 6.94 -8.23 -13.00
N LEU A 85 7.07 -7.75 -11.75
CA LEU A 85 8.33 -7.83 -10.99
C LEU A 85 8.78 -9.27 -10.80
N GLN A 86 7.85 -10.17 -10.46
CA GLN A 86 8.17 -11.59 -10.31
C GLN A 86 8.62 -12.21 -11.63
N GLN A 87 8.01 -11.84 -12.77
CA GLN A 87 8.44 -12.31 -14.08
C GLN A 87 9.84 -11.81 -14.46
N GLN A 88 10.18 -10.56 -14.13
CA GLN A 88 11.52 -10.01 -14.32
C GLN A 88 12.56 -10.82 -13.51
N ALA A 89 12.27 -11.07 -12.23
CA ALA A 89 13.12 -11.89 -11.37
C ALA A 89 13.28 -13.32 -11.92
N ASN A 90 12.18 -13.94 -12.34
CA ASN A 90 12.18 -15.28 -12.94
C ASN A 90 12.95 -15.34 -14.27
N SER A 91 13.08 -14.21 -14.97
CA SER A 91 13.88 -14.06 -16.19
C SER A 91 15.37 -13.81 -15.92
N GLY A 92 15.79 -13.85 -14.65
CA GLY A 92 17.17 -13.64 -14.23
C GLY A 92 17.57 -12.17 -14.07
N GLN A 93 16.63 -11.24 -14.14
CA GLN A 93 16.91 -9.84 -13.81
C GLN A 93 17.08 -9.67 -12.30
N SER A 94 18.11 -8.93 -11.89
CA SER A 94 18.32 -8.61 -10.48
C SER A 94 17.27 -7.59 -10.03
N VAL A 95 16.45 -7.99 -9.06
CA VAL A 95 15.49 -7.12 -8.38
C VAL A 95 15.80 -7.09 -6.88
N PRO A 96 15.68 -5.95 -6.19
CA PRO A 96 16.17 -5.81 -4.81
C PRO A 96 15.24 -6.42 -3.75
N TRP A 97 14.10 -6.98 -4.16
CA TRP A 97 13.02 -7.44 -3.26
C TRP A 97 13.12 -8.93 -2.90
N SER A 98 14.32 -9.49 -2.92
CA SER A 98 14.57 -10.92 -2.67
C SER A 98 14.82 -11.26 -1.20
N ASP A 99 15.09 -10.25 -0.36
CA ASP A 99 15.27 -10.39 1.08
C ASP A 99 14.21 -9.58 1.86
N PRO A 100 13.56 -10.16 2.89
CA PRO A 100 12.49 -9.48 3.60
C PRO A 100 12.98 -8.35 4.52
N MET A 101 14.20 -8.44 5.08
CA MET A 101 14.76 -7.40 5.94
C MET A 101 15.05 -6.15 5.11
N THR A 102 15.80 -6.31 4.01
CA THR A 102 16.16 -5.17 3.14
C THR A 102 14.91 -4.53 2.53
N THR A 103 13.89 -5.33 2.19
CA THR A 103 12.61 -4.82 1.70
C THR A 103 11.88 -3.99 2.77
N ALA A 104 11.87 -4.43 4.03
CA ALA A 104 11.26 -3.70 5.14
C ALA A 104 11.99 -2.39 5.44
N GLU A 105 13.32 -2.43 5.49
CA GLU A 105 14.19 -1.27 5.68
C GLU A 105 14.00 -0.22 4.57
N GLN A 106 13.95 -0.68 3.31
CA GLN A 106 13.74 0.20 2.16
C GLN A 106 12.34 0.83 2.21
N MET A 107 11.29 0.08 2.58
CA MET A 107 9.96 0.66 2.81
C MET A 107 9.99 1.74 3.89
N ALA A 108 10.69 1.53 5.01
CA ALA A 108 10.77 2.54 6.06
C ALA A 108 11.47 3.82 5.59
N LYS A 109 12.48 3.68 4.73
CA LYS A 109 13.13 4.82 4.08
C LYS A 109 12.19 5.55 3.13
N ASP A 110 11.50 4.82 2.25
CA ASP A 110 10.72 5.42 1.17
C ASP A 110 9.36 5.94 1.63
N ILE A 111 8.67 5.21 2.50
CA ILE A 111 7.32 5.54 2.97
C ILE A 111 7.35 6.32 4.29
N PHE A 112 8.10 5.85 5.29
CA PHE A 112 8.14 6.50 6.61
C PHE A 112 9.16 7.64 6.70
N LYS A 113 10.00 7.80 5.68
CA LYS A 113 11.10 8.78 5.62
C LYS A 113 12.09 8.62 6.77
N TRP A 114 12.36 7.38 7.18
CA TRP A 114 13.38 7.10 8.18
C TRP A 114 14.77 7.24 7.53
N PRO A 115 15.67 8.06 8.09
CA PRO A 115 16.90 8.47 7.41
C PRO A 115 17.99 7.39 7.33
N ALA A 116 17.93 6.39 8.21
CA ALA A 116 18.89 5.29 8.28
C ALA A 116 18.20 4.02 8.78
N THR A 117 18.77 2.87 8.42
CA THR A 117 18.46 1.59 9.05
C THR A 117 19.02 1.55 10.46
N SER A 118 18.45 0.72 11.32
CA SER A 118 18.88 0.62 12.71
C SER A 118 19.62 -0.70 12.95
N PRO A 119 20.74 -0.69 13.69
CA PRO A 119 21.39 -1.93 14.10
C PRO A 119 20.52 -2.78 15.05
N GLN A 120 19.39 -2.24 15.52
CA GLN A 120 18.41 -2.94 16.35
C GLN A 120 17.29 -3.61 15.52
N ASP A 121 17.28 -3.40 14.20
CA ASP A 121 16.34 -4.07 13.30
C ASP A 121 16.59 -5.57 13.33
N LYS A 122 15.52 -6.38 13.41
CA LYS A 122 15.66 -7.83 13.51
C LYS A 122 14.50 -8.60 12.89
N VAL A 123 14.82 -9.81 12.43
CA VAL A 123 13.83 -10.79 12.01
C VAL A 123 13.19 -11.39 13.27
N LEU A 124 11.88 -11.24 13.41
CA LEU A 124 11.08 -11.87 14.49
C LEU A 124 10.70 -13.30 14.12
N ASN A 125 10.27 -13.51 12.87
CA ASN A 125 9.87 -14.81 12.32
C ASN A 125 10.11 -14.83 10.81
N ASN A 126 10.44 -15.99 10.24
CA ASN A 126 10.49 -16.23 8.80
C ASN A 126 10.26 -17.73 8.51
N ASP A 127 9.12 -18.07 7.92
CA ASP A 127 8.77 -19.45 7.55
C ASP A 127 9.13 -19.82 6.09
N GLY A 128 9.82 -18.92 5.39
CA GLY A 128 10.18 -19.05 3.97
C GLY A 128 9.15 -18.49 2.99
N THR A 129 7.94 -18.15 3.45
CA THR A 129 6.87 -17.53 2.62
C THR A 129 6.21 -16.32 3.29
N THR A 130 6.30 -16.24 4.62
CA THR A 130 5.88 -15.14 5.48
C THR A 130 7.03 -14.78 6.42
N ALA A 131 7.30 -13.49 6.55
CA ALA A 131 8.31 -12.96 7.46
C ALA A 131 7.73 -11.82 8.30
N GLN A 132 8.21 -11.69 9.52
CA GLN A 132 7.93 -10.57 10.40
C GLN A 132 9.24 -9.92 10.80
N ILE A 133 9.37 -8.63 10.52
CA ILE A 133 10.54 -7.83 10.81
C ILE A 133 10.16 -6.78 11.84
N GLN A 134 10.99 -6.59 12.85
CA GLN A 134 10.88 -5.44 13.75
C GLN A 134 11.84 -4.36 13.26
N LEU A 135 11.29 -3.19 12.94
CA LEU A 135 12.06 -1.98 12.63
C LEU A 135 12.05 -1.04 13.83
N VAL A 136 13.20 -0.49 14.19
CA VAL A 136 13.39 0.35 15.36
C VAL A 136 13.91 1.72 14.95
N ARG A 137 13.24 2.77 15.39
CA ARG A 137 13.73 4.15 15.31
C ARG A 137 13.92 4.69 16.71
N GLN A 138 15.02 5.42 16.95
CA GLN A 138 15.31 5.98 18.28
C GLN A 138 14.75 7.39 18.47
N ASN A 139 14.66 8.19 17.41
CA ASN A 139 14.24 9.60 17.48
C ASN A 139 13.19 9.95 16.41
N PRO A 140 11.90 10.03 16.76
CA PRO A 140 11.31 9.57 18.03
C PRO A 140 11.40 8.04 18.19
N GLN A 141 11.33 7.56 19.43
CA GLN A 141 11.36 6.12 19.69
C GLN A 141 10.13 5.45 19.06
N MET A 142 10.32 4.49 18.16
CA MET A 142 9.24 3.71 17.51
C MET A 142 9.71 2.27 17.28
N GLN A 143 8.80 1.31 17.44
CA GLN A 143 9.04 -0.09 17.10
C GLN A 143 7.89 -0.59 16.22
N VAL A 144 8.16 -0.73 14.92
CA VAL A 144 7.16 -1.12 13.92
C VAL A 144 7.35 -2.59 13.59
N THR A 145 6.29 -3.38 13.69
CA THR A 145 6.27 -4.75 13.15
C THR A 145 5.81 -4.69 11.71
N VAL A 146 6.67 -5.14 10.79
CA VAL A 146 6.42 -5.23 9.36
C VAL A 146 6.21 -6.70 9.00
N THR A 147 5.06 -7.04 8.42
CA THR A 147 4.78 -8.39 7.91
C THR A 147 4.96 -8.40 6.41
N LEU A 148 5.80 -9.32 5.91
CA LEU A 148 6.04 -9.53 4.49
C LEU A 148 5.57 -10.92 4.07
N LYS A 149 5.12 -11.03 2.82
CA LYS A 149 4.73 -12.30 2.21
C LYS A 149 5.24 -12.40 0.78
N GLN A 150 5.52 -13.63 0.36
CA GLN A 150 5.67 -13.97 -1.05
C GLN A 150 4.28 -14.12 -1.70
N LEU A 151 3.78 -13.03 -2.30
CA LEU A 151 2.39 -12.95 -2.77
C LEU A 151 2.14 -13.58 -4.14
N VAL A 152 3.16 -13.61 -5.01
CA VAL A 152 3.03 -14.13 -6.39
C VAL A 152 3.51 -15.57 -6.48
N GLN A 153 4.65 -15.87 -5.86
CA GLN A 153 5.30 -17.17 -5.93
C GLN A 153 5.87 -17.56 -4.56
N GLN A 154 5.28 -18.56 -3.90
CA GLN A 154 5.66 -18.97 -2.54
C GLN A 154 6.78 -20.03 -2.54
N ASN A 155 7.98 -19.61 -2.93
CA ASN A 155 9.17 -20.46 -2.93
C ASN A 155 10.47 -19.63 -2.84
N LYS A 156 11.63 -20.28 -2.94
CA LYS A 156 12.95 -19.63 -2.78
C LYS A 156 13.25 -18.48 -3.75
N THR A 157 12.54 -18.36 -4.87
CA THR A 157 12.72 -17.26 -5.84
C THR A 157 11.56 -16.26 -5.80
N GLY A 158 10.63 -16.40 -4.86
CA GLY A 158 9.55 -15.46 -4.62
C GLY A 158 10.05 -14.12 -4.08
N LEU A 159 9.52 -13.03 -4.62
CA LEU A 159 9.79 -11.69 -4.09
C LEU A 159 8.97 -11.42 -2.83
N TRP A 160 9.53 -10.61 -1.94
CA TRP A 160 8.89 -10.21 -0.69
C TRP A 160 8.11 -8.91 -0.87
N PHE A 161 6.86 -8.93 -0.42
CA PHE A 161 5.97 -7.79 -0.45
C PHE A 161 5.51 -7.49 0.97
N VAL A 162 5.60 -6.23 1.39
CA VAL A 162 5.03 -5.80 2.67
C VAL A 162 3.52 -5.88 2.59
N THR A 163 2.88 -6.49 3.59
CA THR A 163 1.41 -6.65 3.65
C THR A 163 0.79 -5.99 4.88
N ALA A 164 1.61 -5.67 5.87
CA ALA A 164 1.23 -4.87 7.03
C ALA A 164 2.46 -4.19 7.61
N ALA A 165 2.32 -2.96 8.10
CA ALA A 165 3.33 -2.30 8.90
C ALA A 165 2.64 -1.46 9.97
N GLN A 166 2.79 -1.87 11.24
CA GLN A 166 2.11 -1.20 12.34
C GLN A 166 2.84 -1.35 13.68
N THR A 167 2.54 -0.42 14.59
CA THR A 167 2.81 -0.56 16.03
C THR A 167 1.61 -1.21 16.72
N GLY A 168 1.80 -1.85 17.89
CA GLY A 168 0.73 -2.62 18.54
C GLY A 168 -0.51 -1.83 19.00
N ASP A 169 -0.32 -0.55 19.33
CA ASP A 169 -1.34 0.23 20.07
C ASP A 169 -2.12 1.24 19.20
N ILE A 170 -2.12 1.08 17.87
CA ILE A 170 -2.82 1.99 16.96
C ILE A 170 -3.80 1.21 16.07
N THR A 171 -4.99 1.76 15.85
CA THR A 171 -6.02 1.10 15.04
C THR A 171 -6.80 2.13 14.21
N LEU A 172 -6.85 1.91 12.90
CA LEU A 172 -7.71 2.69 12.01
C LEU A 172 -9.15 2.20 12.13
N THR A 173 -10.06 3.14 12.38
CA THR A 173 -11.51 2.86 12.41
C THR A 173 -12.22 3.48 11.22
N GLN A 174 -11.70 4.59 10.66
CA GLN A 174 -12.16 5.18 9.41
C GLN A 174 -10.98 5.81 8.64
N PRO A 175 -10.89 5.63 7.31
CA PRO A 175 -11.72 4.75 6.48
C PRO A 175 -11.55 3.28 6.86
N GLN A 176 -12.45 2.42 6.38
CA GLN A 176 -12.24 0.98 6.51
C GLN A 176 -11.04 0.58 5.64
N PRO A 177 -10.10 -0.25 6.12
CA PRO A 177 -9.01 -0.75 5.29
C PRO A 177 -9.53 -1.29 3.97
N SER A 178 -8.83 -0.99 2.86
CA SER A 178 -9.22 -1.41 1.51
C SER A 178 -10.50 -0.77 0.95
N SER A 179 -11.08 0.25 1.60
CA SER A 179 -12.24 0.96 1.05
C SER A 179 -11.84 2.00 0.02
N VAL A 180 -12.82 2.39 -0.81
CA VAL A 180 -12.71 3.58 -1.66
C VAL A 180 -12.77 4.83 -0.79
N VAL A 181 -11.88 5.79 -1.03
CA VAL A 181 -11.82 7.08 -0.35
C VAL A 181 -11.83 8.21 -1.37
N THR A 182 -12.68 9.20 -1.14
CA THR A 182 -12.82 10.40 -1.99
C THR A 182 -12.47 11.64 -1.18
N SER A 183 -11.96 12.68 -1.83
CA SER A 183 -11.69 13.96 -1.16
C SER A 183 -12.98 14.78 -0.98
N PRO A 184 -13.28 15.30 0.23
CA PRO A 184 -12.55 15.07 1.48
C PRO A 184 -12.87 13.72 2.12
N THR A 185 -11.88 13.12 2.79
CA THR A 185 -12.06 11.85 3.52
C THR A 185 -11.87 12.02 5.03
N ASN A 186 -12.73 11.36 5.81
CA ASN A 186 -12.63 11.34 7.26
C ASN A 186 -11.63 10.29 7.72
N ILE A 187 -10.71 10.70 8.60
CA ILE A 187 -9.76 9.84 9.27
C ILE A 187 -10.15 9.75 10.73
N LYS A 188 -10.30 8.52 11.23
CA LYS A 188 -10.51 8.22 12.64
C LYS A 188 -9.63 7.05 13.06
N VAL A 189 -8.78 7.30 14.04
CA VAL A 189 -7.78 6.35 14.55
C VAL A 189 -7.84 6.35 16.06
N THR A 190 -7.69 5.18 16.68
CA THR A 190 -7.45 5.08 18.13
C THR A 190 -5.99 4.78 18.37
N GLY A 191 -5.39 5.43 19.37
CA GLY A 191 -4.01 5.22 19.78
C GLY A 191 -3.77 5.52 21.25
N ALA A 192 -2.54 5.31 21.72
CA ALA A 192 -2.17 5.43 23.12
C ALA A 192 -1.54 6.80 23.48
N LEU A 193 -1.25 7.65 22.50
CA LEU A 193 -0.53 8.91 22.68
C LEU A 193 -1.46 10.14 22.77
N THR A 194 -2.27 10.25 23.81
CA THR A 194 -3.28 11.33 23.94
C THR A 194 -2.72 12.76 23.83
N ASP A 195 -1.42 12.95 24.06
CA ASP A 195 -0.66 14.20 23.98
C ASP A 195 0.27 14.28 22.75
N GLY A 196 0.29 13.25 21.89
CA GLY A 196 1.15 13.18 20.71
C GLY A 196 0.62 13.98 19.52
N GLN A 197 1.53 14.35 18.62
CA GLN A 197 1.16 14.91 17.32
C GLN A 197 0.89 13.78 16.33
N THR A 198 -0.37 13.65 15.91
CA THR A 198 -0.78 12.63 14.96
C THR A 198 -1.03 13.23 13.59
N THR A 199 -0.43 12.65 12.55
CA THR A 199 -0.59 13.07 11.15
C THR A 199 -1.05 11.91 10.29
N ALA A 200 -1.76 12.22 9.21
CA ALA A 200 -2.12 11.27 8.17
C ALA A 200 -1.53 11.68 6.81
N THR A 201 -1.08 10.72 6.01
CA THR A 201 -0.51 10.92 4.69
C THR A 201 -1.08 9.90 3.71
N LEU A 202 -1.51 10.36 2.55
CA LEU A 202 -1.99 9.49 1.47
C LEU A 202 -0.89 9.32 0.42
N PHE A 203 -0.80 8.14 -0.16
CA PHE A 203 0.11 7.82 -1.26
C PHE A 203 -0.69 7.30 -2.46
N ASP A 204 -0.27 7.68 -3.65
CA ASP A 204 -0.83 7.20 -4.91
C ASP A 204 -0.27 5.83 -5.33
N HIS A 205 -0.65 5.34 -6.51
CA HIS A 205 -0.20 4.04 -7.03
C HIS A 205 1.33 3.96 -7.25
N THR A 206 2.01 5.11 -7.41
CA THR A 206 3.48 5.18 -7.52
C THR A 206 4.18 5.14 -6.15
N LEU A 207 3.40 5.07 -5.06
CA LEU A 207 3.86 5.21 -3.69
C LEU A 207 4.45 6.61 -3.39
N THR A 208 4.03 7.62 -4.15
CA THR A 208 4.37 9.02 -3.90
C THR A 208 3.30 9.67 -3.04
N SER A 209 3.71 10.50 -2.07
CA SER A 209 2.77 11.19 -1.18
C SER A 209 1.94 12.21 -1.96
N LEU A 210 0.61 12.17 -1.79
CA LEU A 210 -0.29 13.17 -2.34
C LEU A 210 -0.14 14.50 -1.61
N SER A 211 -0.20 15.59 -2.38
CA SER A 211 -0.32 16.94 -1.83
C SER A 211 -1.68 17.12 -1.17
N LEU A 212 -1.66 17.45 0.12
CA LEU A 212 -2.86 17.80 0.88
C LEU A 212 -3.16 19.30 0.75
N LEU A 213 -4.44 19.64 0.68
CA LEU A 213 -4.96 21.00 0.63
C LEU A 213 -5.16 21.60 2.03
N ASN A 214 -4.97 20.80 3.08
CA ASN A 214 -5.11 21.19 4.47
C ASN A 214 -4.03 20.56 5.36
N ASN A 215 -3.98 20.97 6.63
CA ASN A 215 -3.04 20.40 7.60
C ASN A 215 -3.35 18.90 7.84
N PRO A 216 -2.36 18.00 7.69
CA PRO A 216 -2.53 16.56 7.95
C PRO A 216 -2.76 16.21 9.43
N ALA A 217 -2.61 17.16 10.35
CA ALA A 217 -2.74 16.93 11.78
C ALA A 217 -4.17 16.47 12.15
N LEU A 218 -4.24 15.42 12.96
CA LEU A 218 -5.46 14.91 13.54
C LEU A 218 -5.63 15.44 14.97
N ASN A 219 -6.86 15.77 15.34
CA ASN A 219 -7.21 16.24 16.67
C ASN A 219 -7.43 15.05 17.60
N ALA A 220 -6.69 15.00 18.70
CA ALA A 220 -6.87 14.00 19.75
C ALA A 220 -8.04 14.40 20.67
N ASP A 221 -8.88 13.43 21.02
CA ASP A 221 -9.82 13.55 22.14
C ASP A 221 -9.21 12.99 23.44
N THR A 222 -9.93 13.17 24.55
CA THR A 222 -9.50 12.69 25.88
C THR A 222 -9.46 11.17 26.00
N ASN A 223 -10.00 10.43 25.03
CA ASN A 223 -10.10 8.97 25.03
C ASN A 223 -9.04 8.31 24.14
N GLY A 224 -8.09 9.08 23.60
CA GLY A 224 -7.06 8.55 22.69
C GLY A 224 -7.59 8.27 21.27
N THR A 225 -8.69 8.91 20.88
CA THR A 225 -9.17 8.90 19.50
C THR A 225 -8.69 10.15 18.78
N TYR A 226 -8.07 9.96 17.62
CA TYR A 226 -7.67 11.03 16.73
C TYR A 226 -8.63 11.13 15.56
N THR A 227 -9.09 12.33 15.28
CA THR A 227 -10.01 12.61 14.16
C THR A 227 -9.52 13.77 13.31
N GLY A 228 -9.74 13.66 12.01
CA GLY A 228 -9.46 14.74 11.08
C GLY A 228 -10.10 14.45 9.72
N MET A 229 -10.01 15.45 8.86
CA MET A 229 -10.48 15.36 7.49
C MET A 229 -9.32 15.68 6.57
N LEU A 230 -9.08 14.86 5.55
CA LEU A 230 -8.04 15.12 4.56
C LEU A 230 -8.69 15.63 3.28
N PHE A 231 -8.24 16.79 2.83
CA PHE A 231 -8.56 17.35 1.52
C PHE A 231 -7.34 17.14 0.64
N TYR A 232 -7.53 16.48 -0.50
CA TYR A 232 -6.45 16.16 -1.43
C TYR A 232 -6.95 16.23 -2.87
N THR A 233 -6.01 16.35 -3.80
CA THR A 233 -6.27 16.21 -5.23
C THR A 233 -5.91 14.80 -5.65
N ASN A 234 -6.86 14.08 -6.26
CA ASN A 234 -6.59 12.79 -6.88
C ASN A 234 -6.74 12.92 -8.40
N SER A 235 -5.62 12.83 -9.11
CA SER A 235 -5.59 13.00 -10.57
C SER A 235 -6.00 11.73 -11.32
N VAL A 236 -5.95 10.57 -10.66
CA VAL A 236 -6.34 9.29 -11.26
C VAL A 236 -7.39 8.58 -10.40
N GLN A 237 -8.58 8.43 -10.98
CA GLN A 237 -9.73 7.83 -10.31
C GLN A 237 -9.54 6.34 -10.04
N ASN A 238 -10.00 5.86 -8.90
CA ASN A 238 -9.98 4.45 -8.50
C ASN A 238 -8.60 3.79 -8.56
N GLN A 239 -7.52 4.53 -8.31
CA GLN A 239 -6.18 3.95 -8.27
C GLN A 239 -5.89 3.27 -6.93
N PRO A 240 -5.05 2.23 -6.87
CA PRO A 240 -4.49 1.77 -5.60
C PRO A 240 -3.75 2.91 -4.90
N GLY A 241 -3.82 2.94 -3.57
CA GLY A 241 -3.09 3.91 -2.77
C GLY A 241 -2.88 3.42 -1.35
N LEU A 242 -2.12 4.18 -0.57
CA LEU A 242 -1.84 3.89 0.83
C LEU A 242 -2.29 5.03 1.73
N LEU A 243 -2.64 4.70 2.97
CA LEU A 243 -2.82 5.63 4.07
C LEU A 243 -1.82 5.30 5.17
N LEU A 244 -0.94 6.25 5.46
CA LEU A 244 -0.05 6.24 6.60
C LEU A 244 -0.61 7.14 7.70
N VAL A 245 -0.67 6.63 8.92
CA VAL A 245 -0.93 7.42 10.12
C VAL A 245 0.27 7.29 11.04
N GLN A 246 0.80 8.42 11.51
CA GLN A 246 1.92 8.47 12.44
C GLN A 246 1.53 9.31 13.65
N SER A 247 1.77 8.82 14.85
CA SER A 247 1.64 9.57 16.09
C SER A 247 3.00 9.68 16.76
N VAL A 248 3.50 10.90 16.89
CA VAL A 248 4.81 11.21 17.45
C VAL A 248 4.62 11.78 18.85
N PRO A 249 5.28 11.22 19.88
CA PRO A 249 5.19 11.75 21.23
C PRO A 249 5.85 13.13 21.33
N PRO A 250 5.47 13.98 22.31
CA PRO A 250 6.13 15.25 22.55
C PRO A 250 7.65 15.09 22.80
N GLY A 251 8.43 16.10 22.44
CA GLY A 251 9.87 16.11 22.68
C GLY A 251 10.20 15.91 24.16
N GLY A 252 11.15 15.02 24.47
CA GLY A 252 11.54 14.67 25.83
C GLY A 252 10.63 13.66 26.54
N SER A 253 9.57 13.18 25.89
CA SER A 253 8.74 12.09 26.40
C SER A 253 9.46 10.74 26.33
N ASN A 254 9.18 9.86 27.30
CA ASN A 254 9.61 8.45 27.28
C ASN A 254 8.61 7.52 26.58
N LYS A 255 7.49 8.07 26.06
CA LYS A 255 6.50 7.30 25.32
C LYS A 255 7.04 6.89 23.94
N THR A 256 6.56 5.76 23.42
CA THR A 256 6.91 5.27 22.09
C THR A 256 5.89 5.78 21.07
N GLY A 257 6.38 6.27 19.92
CA GLY A 257 5.58 6.66 18.78
C GLY A 257 4.79 5.50 18.18
N GLN A 258 3.71 5.85 17.48
CA GLN A 258 2.79 4.90 16.87
C GLN A 258 2.74 5.10 15.37
N LEU A 259 2.51 4.02 14.63
CA LEU A 259 2.47 4.03 13.17
C LEU A 259 1.52 2.96 12.65
N LEU A 260 0.75 3.30 11.63
CA LEU A 260 -0.06 2.35 10.86
C LEU A 260 0.04 2.68 9.38
N LEU A 261 0.36 1.69 8.55
CA LEU A 261 0.25 1.77 7.10
C LEU A 261 -0.81 0.79 6.61
N THR A 262 -1.74 1.26 5.79
CA THR A 262 -2.78 0.42 5.19
C THR A 262 -3.09 0.83 3.76
N GLN A 263 -3.75 -0.07 3.03
CA GLN A 263 -4.20 0.15 1.66
C GLN A 263 -5.56 0.83 1.60
N VAL A 264 -5.74 1.65 0.56
CA VAL A 264 -7.01 2.30 0.19
C VAL A 264 -7.16 2.28 -1.33
N ILE A 265 -8.36 2.54 -1.83
CA ILE A 265 -8.59 2.87 -3.24
C ILE A 265 -8.89 4.37 -3.30
N LEU A 266 -8.06 5.13 -4.01
CA LEU A 266 -8.27 6.57 -4.19
C LEU A 266 -9.32 6.77 -5.29
N GLY A 267 -10.53 7.14 -4.89
CA GLY A 267 -11.65 7.47 -5.78
C GLY A 267 -11.68 8.92 -6.23
#